data_AF-A0A519PT27-F1
#
_entry.id   AF-A0A519PT27-F1
#
_cell.length_a   1.000
_cell.length_b   1.000
_cell.length_c   1.000
_cell.angle_alpha   90.00
_cell.angle_beta   90.00
_cell.angle_gamma   90.00
#
_symmetry.space_group_name_H-M   'P 1'
#
loop_
_entity.id
_entity.type
_entity.pdbx_description
1 polymer ?
#
loop_
_entity_poly.entity_id
_entity_poly.type
_entity_poly.pdbx_seq_one_letter_code
_entity_poly.pdbx_strand_id
1 'polypeptide(L)'
;MLGPARRRRTGGRIMRWLHGAASLVLAFAASQAVAGVPEQGGPYNVNVLAGGVGVERDLNAPALVAAGSSFSFSAWVRPELAQDGTVTLLALGAAGADCRCLVLTDGRLAYQSGGETLTSRERIAPGEWAHVALSSEGDQATLYVNGRRVARGRIAAVATLA
;
A
#
# COMPACT_ATOMS: atom_id res chain seq x y z
N MET A 1 81.52 21.42 -10.34
CA MET A 1 81.68 22.74 -10.99
C MET A 1 81.80 22.51 -12.50
N LEU A 2 80.69 22.61 -13.24
CA LEU A 2 80.56 22.55 -14.71
C LEU A 2 79.13 23.08 -14.97
N GLY A 3 78.91 24.35 -15.30
CA GLY A 3 79.08 24.95 -16.62
C GLY A 3 77.68 25.12 -17.26
N PRO A 4 77.14 26.35 -17.44
CA PRO A 4 75.76 26.54 -17.91
C PRO A 4 75.69 26.58 -19.45
N ALA A 5 74.62 26.02 -20.03
CA ALA A 5 74.39 26.12 -21.48
C ALA A 5 72.91 26.38 -21.84
N ARG A 6 72.73 27.53 -22.50
CA ARG A 6 71.78 27.86 -23.57
C ARG A 6 70.27 27.91 -23.27
N ARG A 7 69.74 29.15 -23.34
CA ARG A 7 68.37 29.43 -23.79
C ARG A 7 68.17 28.92 -25.22
N ARG A 8 67.05 28.23 -25.47
CA ARG A 8 66.39 28.19 -26.78
C ARG A 8 64.90 28.45 -26.61
N ARG A 9 64.39 29.29 -27.51
CA ARG A 9 63.03 29.75 -27.69
C ARG A 9 62.36 28.78 -28.67
N THR A 10 61.24 28.18 -28.27
CA THR A 10 60.33 27.38 -29.11
C THR A 10 58.95 27.59 -28.48
N GLY A 11 57.98 28.25 -29.11
CA GLY A 11 57.42 27.90 -30.41
C GLY A 11 56.39 26.78 -30.23
N GLY A 12 55.33 27.03 -29.45
CA GLY A 12 54.28 26.04 -29.13
C GLY A 12 52.94 26.44 -29.76
N ARG A 13 52.40 25.54 -30.58
CA ARG A 13 51.29 25.69 -31.51
C ARG A 13 49.95 25.93 -30.79
N ILE A 14 49.12 26.82 -31.36
CA ILE A 14 47.74 27.07 -30.95
C ILE A 14 46.90 25.85 -31.37
N MET A 15 46.49 25.02 -30.40
CA MET A 15 45.62 23.86 -30.59
C MET A 15 44.16 24.31 -30.49
N ARG A 16 43.47 24.44 -31.64
CA ARG A 16 42.02 24.64 -31.69
C ARG A 16 41.32 23.32 -31.33
N TRP A 17 40.63 23.30 -30.19
CA TRP A 17 39.76 22.21 -29.78
C TRP A 17 38.36 22.38 -30.40
N LEU A 18 38.04 21.60 -31.42
CA LEU A 18 36.67 21.47 -31.94
C LEU A 18 35.87 20.58 -30.97
N HIS A 19 34.75 21.11 -30.50
CA HIS A 19 33.84 20.46 -29.57
C HIS A 19 32.95 19.47 -30.34
N GLY A 20 33.00 18.19 -29.99
CA GLY A 20 32.02 17.20 -30.44
C GLY A 20 31.14 16.79 -29.26
N ALA A 21 29.95 17.38 -29.15
CA ALA A 21 28.93 16.92 -28.22
C ALA A 21 28.19 15.73 -28.87
N ALA A 22 28.39 14.53 -28.35
CA ALA A 22 27.61 13.36 -28.75
C ALA A 22 26.35 13.28 -27.88
N SER A 23 25.19 13.51 -28.48
CA SER A 23 23.90 13.32 -27.80
C SER A 23 23.55 11.84 -27.76
N LEU A 24 23.47 11.27 -26.56
CA LEU A 24 22.95 9.92 -26.32
C LEU A 24 21.42 10.00 -26.23
N VAL A 25 20.72 9.41 -27.19
CA VAL A 25 19.26 9.24 -27.12
C VAL A 25 18.97 7.92 -26.40
N LEU A 26 18.43 7.97 -25.17
CA LEU A 26 17.84 6.81 -24.53
C LEU A 26 16.43 6.59 -25.10
N ALA A 27 16.23 5.50 -25.83
CA ALA A 27 14.90 5.01 -26.15
C ALA A 27 14.35 4.23 -24.95
N PHE A 28 13.30 4.73 -24.30
CA PHE A 28 12.51 3.94 -23.36
C PHE A 28 11.56 3.05 -24.16
N ALA A 29 11.79 1.75 -24.15
CA ALA A 29 10.79 0.79 -24.59
C ALA A 29 9.69 0.73 -23.53
N ALA A 30 8.51 1.29 -23.82
CA ALA A 30 7.33 1.05 -23.01
C ALA A 30 6.91 -0.41 -23.18
N SER A 31 6.98 -1.21 -22.11
CA SER A 31 6.38 -2.54 -22.09
C SER A 31 4.87 -2.38 -22.27
N GLN A 32 4.32 -2.92 -23.35
CA GLN A 32 2.87 -3.01 -23.52
C GLN A 32 2.36 -4.06 -22.52
N ALA A 33 1.76 -3.61 -21.42
CA ALA A 33 1.06 -4.52 -20.52
C ALA A 33 -0.14 -5.11 -21.27
N VAL A 34 -0.18 -6.44 -21.42
CA VAL A 34 -1.34 -7.14 -21.97
C VAL A 34 -2.51 -6.95 -21.00
N ALA A 35 -3.66 -6.48 -21.51
CA ALA A 35 -4.87 -6.32 -20.72
C ALA A 35 -5.46 -7.71 -20.39
N GLY A 36 -4.98 -8.32 -19.30
CA GLY A 36 -5.60 -9.47 -18.65
C GLY A 36 -6.23 -9.05 -17.33
N VAL A 37 -7.36 -9.65 -16.96
CA VAL A 37 -7.87 -9.55 -15.58
C VAL A 37 -6.89 -10.33 -14.68
N PRO A 38 -6.29 -9.72 -13.66
CA PRO A 38 -5.43 -10.44 -12.72
C PRO A 38 -6.19 -11.59 -12.06
N GLU A 39 -5.51 -12.67 -11.64
CA GLU A 39 -6.13 -13.84 -10.97
C GLU A 39 -6.96 -13.47 -9.72
N GLN A 40 -6.71 -12.30 -9.14
CA GLN A 40 -7.41 -11.73 -7.98
C GLN A 40 -7.95 -10.32 -8.29
N GLY A 41 -8.31 -10.09 -9.56
CA GLY A 41 -8.76 -8.81 -10.09
C GLY A 41 -10.27 -8.57 -9.97
N GLY A 42 -10.64 -7.35 -9.57
CA GLY A 42 -12.02 -6.86 -9.49
C GLY A 42 -12.45 -6.06 -10.74
N PRO A 43 -13.74 -5.68 -10.84
CA PRO A 43 -14.48 -5.01 -9.76
C PRO A 43 -15.23 -5.95 -8.82
N TYR A 44 -15.26 -5.59 -7.53
CA TYR A 44 -16.02 -6.29 -6.50
C TYR A 44 -17.09 -5.37 -5.92
N ASN A 45 -18.36 -5.73 -6.09
CA ASN A 45 -19.50 -5.05 -5.47
C ASN A 45 -20.31 -6.10 -4.70
N VAL A 46 -20.57 -5.86 -3.42
CA VAL A 46 -21.28 -6.81 -2.56
C VAL A 46 -22.36 -6.07 -1.80
N ASN A 47 -23.56 -6.65 -1.75
CA ASN A 47 -24.62 -6.28 -0.80
C ASN A 47 -24.88 -7.50 0.09
N VAL A 48 -24.69 -7.34 1.40
CA VAL A 48 -24.86 -8.40 2.40
C VAL A 48 -26.00 -8.01 3.33
N LEU A 49 -27.04 -8.84 3.40
CA LEU A 49 -28.15 -8.65 4.32
C LEU A 49 -27.71 -8.92 5.77
N ALA A 50 -28.44 -8.36 6.74
CA ALA A 50 -28.20 -8.66 8.15
C ALA A 50 -28.29 -10.17 8.42
N GLY A 51 -27.26 -10.73 9.06
CA GLY A 51 -27.13 -12.18 9.30
C GLY A 51 -26.71 -13.00 8.07
N GLY A 52 -26.43 -12.35 6.94
CA GLY A 52 -25.91 -13.01 5.74
C GLY A 52 -24.46 -13.48 5.89
N VAL A 53 -24.07 -14.44 5.04
CA VAL A 53 -22.68 -14.89 4.90
C VAL A 53 -21.99 -13.98 3.90
N GLY A 54 -20.76 -13.55 4.20
CA GLY A 54 -19.96 -12.69 3.32
C GLY A 54 -19.52 -13.38 2.03
N VAL A 55 -18.57 -12.76 1.31
CA VAL A 55 -17.95 -13.35 0.12
C VAL A 55 -16.51 -13.72 0.46
N GLU A 56 -16.16 -14.99 0.22
CA GLU A 56 -14.81 -15.53 0.45
C GLU A 56 -14.19 -16.02 -0.86
N ARG A 57 -12.88 -15.86 -0.97
CA ARG A 57 -12.05 -16.27 -2.10
C ARG A 57 -10.67 -16.67 -1.59
N ASP A 58 -10.14 -17.74 -2.15
CA ASP A 58 -8.75 -18.16 -1.91
C ASP A 58 -7.79 -17.09 -2.43
N LEU A 59 -6.77 -16.75 -1.65
CA LEU A 59 -5.79 -15.73 -2.03
C LEU A 59 -4.43 -16.37 -2.32
N ASN A 60 -4.01 -16.34 -3.58
CA ASN A 60 -2.64 -16.71 -3.95
C ASN A 60 -1.67 -15.51 -3.81
N ALA A 61 -1.38 -15.11 -2.57
CA ALA A 61 -0.46 -14.00 -2.29
C ALA A 61 0.36 -14.20 -1.00
N PRO A 62 1.33 -15.14 -0.97
CA PRO A 62 2.08 -15.50 0.25
C PRO A 62 2.85 -14.32 0.86
N ALA A 63 3.38 -13.41 0.05
CA ALA A 63 4.05 -12.21 0.53
C ALA A 63 3.09 -11.25 1.26
N LEU A 64 1.81 -11.24 0.89
CA LEU A 64 0.81 -10.37 1.51
C LEU A 64 0.42 -10.87 2.90
N VAL A 65 0.40 -12.19 3.12
CA VAL A 65 -0.05 -12.81 4.38
C VAL A 65 1.09 -13.13 5.35
N ALA A 66 2.35 -12.97 4.94
CA ALA A 66 3.51 -13.17 5.81
C ALA A 66 3.53 -12.16 6.99
N ALA A 67 3.99 -12.59 8.16
CA ALA A 67 4.15 -11.72 9.33
C ALA A 67 4.99 -10.48 9.00
N GLY A 68 4.58 -9.31 9.50
CA GLY A 68 5.26 -8.04 9.25
C GLY A 68 5.14 -7.48 7.82
N SER A 69 4.39 -8.13 6.91
CA SER A 69 4.21 -7.61 5.55
C SER A 69 3.49 -6.25 5.56
N SER A 70 3.86 -5.41 4.60
CA SER A 70 3.15 -4.15 4.37
C SER A 70 1.98 -4.39 3.44
N PHE A 71 0.81 -3.87 3.78
CA PHE A 71 -0.40 -4.04 2.99
C PHE A 71 -1.37 -2.87 3.19
N SER A 72 -2.40 -2.83 2.36
CA SER A 72 -3.50 -1.88 2.53
C SER A 72 -4.84 -2.50 2.17
N PHE A 73 -5.87 -2.04 2.86
CA PHE A 73 -7.26 -2.27 2.51
C PHE A 73 -7.91 -0.95 2.12
N SER A 74 -8.82 -0.99 1.15
CA SER A 74 -9.67 0.15 0.81
C SER A 74 -11.03 -0.32 0.34
N ALA A 75 -12.10 0.30 0.82
CA ALA A 75 -13.46 0.06 0.33
C ALA A 75 -14.31 1.32 0.48
N TRP A 76 -15.32 1.44 -0.38
CA TRP A 76 -16.49 2.26 -0.09
C TRP A 76 -17.51 1.38 0.65
N VAL A 77 -18.03 1.87 1.76
CA VAL A 77 -19.04 1.17 2.57
C VAL A 77 -20.23 2.07 2.85
N ARG A 78 -21.43 1.48 2.91
CA ARG A 78 -22.66 2.15 3.30
C ARG A 78 -23.48 1.23 4.21
N PRO A 79 -23.18 1.20 5.53
CA PRO A 79 -23.99 0.45 6.48
C PRO A 79 -25.44 0.97 6.45
N GLU A 80 -26.44 0.10 6.35
CA GLU A 80 -27.85 0.54 6.33
C GLU A 80 -28.40 0.82 7.72
N LEU A 81 -27.86 0.15 8.73
CA LEU A 81 -28.28 0.25 10.13
C LEU A 81 -27.08 0.57 11.01
N ALA A 82 -27.34 1.25 12.13
CA ALA A 82 -26.38 1.26 13.22
C ALA A 82 -26.27 -0.17 13.75
N GLN A 83 -25.04 -0.68 13.84
CA GLN A 83 -24.77 -2.03 14.32
C GLN A 83 -23.93 -1.95 15.59
N ASP A 84 -24.41 -2.66 16.63
CA ASP A 84 -23.66 -2.95 17.85
C ASP A 84 -22.80 -4.20 17.62
N GLY A 85 -21.68 -4.30 18.33
CA GLY A 85 -20.73 -5.40 18.18
C GLY A 85 -19.79 -5.22 16.98
N THR A 86 -19.20 -6.33 16.53
CA THR A 86 -18.17 -6.33 15.48
C THR A 86 -18.72 -6.83 14.15
N VAL A 87 -18.44 -6.08 13.09
CA VAL A 87 -18.85 -6.38 11.71
C VAL A 87 -17.63 -6.33 10.82
N THR A 88 -17.28 -7.46 10.20
CA THR A 88 -16.12 -7.53 9.30
C THR A 88 -16.45 -6.91 7.95
N LEU A 89 -15.62 -5.97 7.51
CA LEU A 89 -15.72 -5.34 6.18
C LEU A 89 -14.81 -6.05 5.17
N LEU A 90 -13.55 -6.27 5.56
CA LEU A 90 -12.53 -6.95 4.76
C LEU A 90 -11.65 -7.78 5.70
N ALA A 91 -11.23 -8.96 5.24
CA ALA A 91 -10.34 -9.84 6.00
C ALA A 91 -9.31 -10.51 5.09
N LEU A 92 -8.09 -10.67 5.62
CA LEU A 92 -7.15 -11.72 5.20
C LEU A 92 -7.06 -12.74 6.33
N GLY A 93 -7.21 -14.03 6.03
CA GLY A 93 -7.42 -15.08 7.02
C GLY A 93 -8.90 -15.24 7.44
N ALA A 94 -9.14 -15.94 8.54
CA ALA A 94 -10.49 -16.31 8.97
C ALA A 94 -11.10 -15.22 9.88
N ALA A 95 -12.18 -14.59 9.42
CA ALA A 95 -12.91 -13.60 10.22
C ALA A 95 -13.45 -14.21 11.52
N GLY A 96 -13.32 -13.49 12.64
CA GLY A 96 -13.70 -13.99 13.97
C GLY A 96 -12.68 -14.95 14.61
N ALA A 97 -11.57 -15.21 13.93
CA ALA A 97 -10.41 -15.94 14.44
C ALA A 97 -9.12 -15.14 14.12
N ASP A 98 -8.04 -15.82 13.72
CA ASP A 98 -6.79 -15.17 13.32
C ASP A 98 -6.93 -14.55 11.93
N CYS A 99 -7.10 -13.24 11.91
CA CYS A 99 -7.17 -12.45 10.69
C CYS A 99 -6.43 -11.13 10.79
N ARG A 100 -6.23 -10.50 9.62
CA ARG A 100 -6.06 -9.06 9.48
C ARG A 100 -7.39 -8.53 9.01
N CYS A 101 -8.20 -8.04 9.94
CA CYS A 101 -9.57 -7.66 9.66
C CYS A 101 -9.76 -6.15 9.78
N LEU A 102 -10.25 -5.53 8.70
CA LEU A 102 -10.88 -4.21 8.77
C LEU A 102 -12.33 -4.41 9.17
N VAL A 103 -12.73 -3.83 10.29
CA VAL A 103 -14.05 -4.05 10.89
C VAL A 103 -14.72 -2.73 11.27
N LEU A 104 -16.01 -2.79 11.55
CA LEU A 104 -16.70 -1.83 12.40
C LEU A 104 -16.90 -2.45 13.79
N THR A 105 -16.46 -1.76 14.84
CA THR A 105 -16.76 -2.11 16.24
C THR A 105 -17.69 -1.03 16.79
N ASP A 106 -18.92 -1.40 17.10
CA ASP A 106 -20.00 -0.50 17.47
C ASP A 106 -20.09 0.69 16.49
N GLY A 107 -20.07 0.40 15.18
CA GLY A 107 -20.10 1.39 14.10
C GLY A 107 -18.84 2.25 13.92
N ARG A 108 -17.76 2.02 14.67
CA ARG A 108 -16.48 2.73 14.53
C ARG A 108 -15.49 1.91 13.73
N LEU A 109 -14.76 2.53 12.80
CA LEU A 109 -13.73 1.84 12.04
C LEU A 109 -12.63 1.33 12.97
N ALA A 110 -12.30 0.05 12.87
CA ALA A 110 -11.24 -0.59 13.64
C ALA A 110 -10.45 -1.60 12.80
N TYR A 111 -9.23 -1.89 13.23
CA TYR A 111 -8.38 -2.95 12.68
C TYR A 111 -8.06 -3.96 13.77
N GLN A 112 -8.25 -5.24 13.45
CA GLN A 112 -7.95 -6.36 14.35
C GLN A 112 -6.82 -7.22 13.76
N SER A 113 -5.85 -7.57 14.60
CA SER A 113 -4.81 -8.52 14.26
C SER A 113 -4.13 -9.08 15.51
N GLY A 114 -3.84 -10.38 15.52
CA GLY A 114 -3.13 -11.04 16.63
C GLY A 114 -3.81 -10.90 17.99
N GLY A 115 -5.14 -10.83 18.04
CA GLY A 115 -5.92 -10.59 19.26
C GLY A 115 -5.94 -9.14 19.76
N GLU A 116 -5.26 -8.22 19.06
CA GLU A 116 -5.25 -6.80 19.36
C GLU A 116 -6.25 -6.04 18.48
N THR A 117 -6.68 -4.86 18.94
CA THR A 117 -7.60 -3.99 18.18
C THR A 117 -7.14 -2.53 18.24
N LEU A 118 -7.03 -1.91 17.06
CA LEU A 118 -6.88 -0.46 16.90
C LEU A 118 -8.21 0.14 16.45
N THR A 119 -8.91 0.82 17.35
CA THR A 119 -10.22 1.44 17.07
C THR A 119 -10.11 2.95 16.88
N SER A 120 -10.77 3.48 15.85
CA SER A 120 -10.91 4.92 15.64
C SER A 120 -12.01 5.53 16.52
N ARG A 121 -11.98 6.86 16.70
CA ARG A 121 -13.05 7.60 17.39
C ARG A 121 -14.17 8.04 16.46
N GLU A 122 -14.06 7.79 15.16
CA GLU A 122 -15.04 8.22 14.17
C GLU A 122 -16.05 7.08 13.93
N ARG A 123 -17.35 7.41 14.01
CA ARG A 123 -18.44 6.48 13.70
C ARG A 123 -18.84 6.68 12.24
N ILE A 124 -19.06 5.60 11.52
CA ILE A 124 -19.62 5.66 10.17
C ILE A 124 -21.15 5.83 10.29
N ALA A 125 -21.68 6.87 9.65
CA ALA A 125 -23.10 7.15 9.66
C ALA A 125 -23.87 6.10 8.83
N PRO A 126 -24.96 5.52 9.37
CA PRO A 126 -25.84 4.67 8.57
C PRO A 126 -26.46 5.42 7.40
N GLY A 127 -26.66 4.73 6.28
CA GLY A 127 -27.28 5.27 5.06
C GLY A 127 -26.35 6.11 4.18
N GLU A 128 -25.14 6.45 4.65
CA GLU A 128 -24.18 7.29 3.94
C GLU A 128 -22.97 6.49 3.45
N TRP A 129 -22.49 6.81 2.25
CA TRP A 129 -21.26 6.24 1.74
C TRP A 129 -20.05 6.86 2.45
N ALA A 130 -19.17 6.02 2.95
CA ALA A 130 -17.87 6.40 3.48
C ALA A 130 -16.77 5.58 2.81
N HIS A 131 -15.69 6.25 2.40
CA HIS A 131 -14.46 5.56 2.01
C HIS A 131 -13.67 5.20 3.26
N VAL A 132 -13.40 3.92 3.47
CA VAL A 132 -12.59 3.42 4.58
C VAL A 132 -11.29 2.83 4.04
N ALA A 133 -10.19 3.06 4.76
CA ALA A 133 -8.93 2.43 4.42
C ALA A 133 -8.08 2.12 5.65
N LEU A 134 -7.20 1.14 5.48
CA LEU A 134 -6.13 0.76 6.38
C LEU A 134 -4.84 0.73 5.58
N SER A 135 -3.77 1.28 6.14
CA SER A 135 -2.39 1.03 5.72
C SER A 135 -1.63 0.42 6.89
N SER A 136 -0.95 -0.70 6.64
CA SER A 136 -0.10 -1.38 7.61
C SER A 136 1.32 -1.46 7.07
N GLU A 137 2.28 -1.07 7.90
CA GLU A 137 3.72 -1.11 7.63
C GLU A 137 4.40 -1.77 8.83
N GLY A 138 4.67 -3.08 8.73
CA GLY A 138 5.15 -3.85 9.89
C GLY A 138 4.13 -3.86 11.02
N ASP A 139 4.55 -3.43 12.21
CA ASP A 139 3.69 -3.32 13.41
C ASP A 139 2.90 -2.01 13.49
N GLN A 140 3.02 -1.11 12.50
CA GLN A 140 2.36 0.19 12.52
C GLN A 140 1.16 0.22 11.58
N ALA A 141 -0.02 0.46 12.13
CA ALA A 141 -1.28 0.57 11.39
C ALA A 141 -1.82 2.01 11.42
N THR A 142 -2.44 2.43 10.31
CA THR A 142 -3.12 3.72 10.18
C THR A 142 -4.48 3.55 9.51
N LEU A 143 -5.52 4.07 10.16
CA LEU A 143 -6.90 4.03 9.67
C LEU A 143 -7.31 5.37 9.08
N TYR A 144 -8.10 5.31 8.02
CA TYR A 144 -8.62 6.48 7.31
C TYR A 144 -10.12 6.37 7.05
N VAL A 145 -10.82 7.49 7.19
CA VAL A 145 -12.21 7.67 6.75
C VAL A 145 -12.25 8.90 5.84
N ASN A 146 -12.79 8.75 4.62
CA ASN A 146 -12.88 9.80 3.60
C ASN A 146 -11.53 10.51 3.36
N GLY A 147 -10.45 9.73 3.34
CA GLY A 147 -9.08 10.22 3.13
C GLY A 147 -8.42 10.89 4.34
N ARG A 148 -9.16 11.11 5.45
CA ARG A 148 -8.61 11.67 6.68
C ARG A 148 -8.15 10.56 7.62
N ARG A 149 -6.94 10.70 8.19
CA ARG A 149 -6.45 9.79 9.23
C ARG A 149 -7.31 9.89 10.49
N VAL A 150 -7.88 8.77 10.93
CA VAL A 150 -8.75 8.70 12.13
C VAL A 150 -8.14 7.91 13.28
N ALA A 151 -7.12 7.09 13.02
CA ALA A 151 -6.31 6.42 14.04
C ALA A 151 -4.92 6.07 13.50
N ARG A 152 -3.95 5.94 14.41
CA ARG A 152 -2.63 5.35 14.15
C ARG A 152 -2.13 4.69 15.43
N GLY A 153 -1.55 3.51 15.33
CA GLY A 153 -1.06 2.79 16.50
C GLY A 153 -0.12 1.64 16.11
N ARG A 154 0.55 1.10 17.12
CA ARG A 154 1.19 -0.20 16.99
C ARG A 154 0.16 -1.30 17.21
N ILE A 155 0.29 -2.38 16.46
CA ILE A 155 -0.57 -3.56 16.55
C ILE A 155 0.20 -4.79 16.06
N ALA A 156 -0.11 -5.95 16.61
CA ALA A 156 0.52 -7.21 16.25
C ALA A 156 0.51 -7.48 14.72
N ALA A 157 1.68 -7.76 14.15
CA ALA A 157 1.86 -8.03 12.72
C ALA A 157 2.00 -9.53 12.43
N VAL A 158 0.94 -10.29 12.71
CA VAL A 158 0.94 -11.76 12.61
C VAL A 158 0.76 -12.25 11.18
N ALA A 159 1.26 -13.45 10.90
CA ALA A 159 0.95 -14.13 9.64
C ALA A 159 -0.53 -14.57 9.62
N THR A 160 -1.13 -14.64 8.45
CA THR A 160 -2.49 -15.17 8.26
C THR A 160 -2.48 -16.31 7.24
N LEU A 161 -3.56 -17.08 7.20
CA LEU A 161 -3.78 -18.03 6.13
C LEU A 161 -3.98 -17.28 4.80
N ALA A 162 -3.48 -17.88 3.73
CA ALA A 162 -3.67 -17.47 2.34
C ALA A 162 -4.97 -18.07 1.79
#